data_AF-A0A960Q0N1-F1
#
_entry.id   AF-A0A960Q0N1-F1
#
_cell.length_a   1.000
_cell.length_b   1.000
_cell.length_c   1.000
_cell.angle_alpha   90.00
_cell.angle_beta   90.00
_cell.angle_gamma   90.00
#
_symmetry.space_group_name_H-M   'P 1'
#
loop_
_entity.id
_entity.type
_entity.pdbx_description
1 polymer ?
#
loop_
_entity_poly.entity_id
_entity_poly.type
_entity_poly.pdbx_seq_one_letter_code
_entity_poly.pdbx_strand_id
1 'polypeptide(L)' 'MLFVIYLCITGLLCALIVRELLRSRDWREQGVAALVLVPLLLRVLLIK' A
#
# COMPACT_ATOMS: atom_id res chain seq x y z
N MET A 1 -1.12 21.02 -5.85
CA MET A 1 0.29 20.59 -5.72
C MET A 1 0.46 19.48 -4.68
N LEU A 2 0.10 19.70 -3.41
CA LEU A 2 0.22 18.68 -2.35
C LEU A 2 -0.56 17.38 -2.64
N PHE A 3 -1.75 17.49 -3.22
CA PHE A 3 -2.56 16.33 -3.60
C PHE A 3 -1.88 15.40 -4.61
N VAL A 4 -1.18 15.96 -5.60
CA VAL A 4 -0.46 15.18 -6.63
C VAL A 4 0.75 14.46 -6.01
N ILE A 5 1.49 15.15 -5.14
CA ILE A 5 2.61 14.55 -4.40
C ILE A 5 2.11 13.40 -3.52
N TYR A 6 0.97 13.59 -2.84
CA TYR A 6 0.36 12.55 -2.02
C TYR A 6 -0.07 11.33 -2.83
N LEU A 7 -0.65 11.53 -4.02
CA LEU A 7 -0.98 10.46 -4.96
C LEU A 7 0.27 9.70 -5.43
N CYS A 8 1.34 10.42 -5.78
CA CYS A 8 2.61 9.79 -6.18
C CYS A 8 3.21 8.94 -5.05
N ILE A 9 3.26 9.46 -3.83
CA ILE A 9 3.80 8.73 -2.66
C ILE A 9 2.94 7.50 -2.35
N THR A 10 1.62 7.66 -2.37
CA THR A 10 0.68 6.57 -2.09
C THR A 10 0.76 5.47 -3.14
N GLY A 11 0.84 5.84 -4.42
CA GLY A 11 1.02 4.89 -5.52
C GLY A 11 2.34 4.12 -5.43
N LEU A 12 3.43 4.81 -5.06
CA LEU A 12 4.75 4.20 -4.93
C LEU A 12 4.82 3.24 -3.73
N LEU A 13 4.22 3.61 -2.60
CA LEU A 13 4.05 2.72 -1.45
C LEU A 13 3.22 1.48 -1.79
N CYS A 14 2.10 1.66 -2.51
CA CYS A 14 1.25 0.56 -2.91
C CYS A 14 1.98 -0.43 -3.83
N ALA A 15 2.74 0.09 -4.81
CA ALA A 15 3.56 -0.73 -5.70
C ALA A 15 4.66 -1.51 -4.96
N LEU A 16 5.31 -0.90 -3.97
CA LEU A 16 6.30 -1.57 -3.13
C LEU A 16 5.68 -2.70 -2.29
N ILE A 17 4.52 -2.47 -1.68
CA ILE A 17 3.84 -3.48 -0.88
C ILE A 17 3.37 -4.65 -1.75
N VAL A 18 2.80 -4.37 -2.94
CA VAL A 18 2.39 -5.42 -3.88
C VAL A 18 3.60 -6.21 -4.36
N ARG A 19 4.72 -5.55 -4.64
CA ARG A 19 5.97 -6.23 -5.04
C ARG A 19 6.51 -7.11 -3.91
N GLU A 20 6.47 -6.64 -2.67
CA GLU A 20 6.89 -7.42 -1.49
C GLU A 20 5.96 -8.63 -1.29
N LEU A 21 4.65 -8.44 -1.46
CA LEU A 21 3.63 -9.48 -1.36
C LEU A 21 3.81 -10.57 -2.43
N LEU A 22 4.15 -10.17 -3.66
CA LEU A 22 4.43 -11.10 -4.76
C LEU A 22 5.78 -11.82 -4.60
N ARG A 23 6.75 -11.20 -3.93
CA ARG A 23 8.08 -11.77 -3.72
C ARG A 23 8.13 -12.69 -2.51
N SER A 24 7.36 -12.39 -1.47
CA SER A 24 7.38 -13.16 -0.23
C SER A 24 6.43 -14.37 -0.30
N ARG A 25 7.00 -15.56 -0.09
CA ARG A 25 6.26 -16.83 -0.02
C ARG A 25 5.76 -17.15 1.39
N ASP A 26 6.18 -16.37 2.39
CA ASP A 26 5.82 -16.58 3.79
C ASP A 26 4.48 -15.93 4.10
N TRP A 27 3.51 -16.76 4.50
CA TRP A 27 2.15 -16.35 4.88
C TRP A 27 2.13 -15.31 6.01
N ARG A 28 3.17 -15.30 6.86
CA ARG A 28 3.36 -14.28 7.90
C ARG A 28 3.67 -12.90 7.33
N GLU A 29 4.59 -12.82 6.36
CA GLU A 29 4.92 -11.55 5.72
C GLU A 29 3.77 -11.04 4.85
N GLN A 30 3.02 -11.95 4.21
CA GLN A 30 1.80 -11.59 3.50
C GLN A 30 0.73 -11.00 4.43
N GLY A 31 0.59 -11.55 5.64
CA GLY A 31 -0.31 -11.02 6.67
C GLY A 31 0.07 -9.60 7.09
N VAL A 32 1.36 -9.33 7.33
CA VAL A 32 1.85 -8.00 7.70
C VAL A 32 1.68 -7.01 6.53
N ALA A 33 2.01 -7.42 5.31
CA ALA A 33 1.83 -6.60 4.11
C ALA A 33 0.35 -6.26 3.88
N ALA A 34 -0.56 -7.21 4.05
CA ALA A 34 -2.01 -6.97 3.97
C ALA A 34 -2.49 -5.99 5.06
N LEU A 35 -1.95 -6.09 6.27
CA LEU A 35 -2.30 -5.21 7.39
C LEU A 35 -1.87 -3.75 7.16
N VAL A 36 -0.85 -3.53 6.33
CA VAL A 36 -0.43 -2.20 5.86
C VAL A 36 -1.19 -1.76 4.61
N LEU A 37 -1.51 -2.69 3.71
CA LEU A 37 -2.24 -2.40 2.47
C LEU A 37 -3.70 -1.99 2.74
N VAL A 38 -4.36 -2.62 3.72
CA VAL A 38 -5.76 -2.33 4.12
C VAL A 38 -5.96 -0.86 4.54
N PRO A 39 -5.21 -0.29 5.50
CA PRO A 39 -5.35 1.12 5.89
C PRO A 39 -4.90 2.07 4.78
N LEU A 40 -3.97 1.66 3.91
CA LEU A 40 -3.57 2.45 2.74
C LEU A 40 -4.73 2.58 1.74
N LEU A 41 -5.40 1.46 1.43
CA LEU A 41 -6.59 1.42 0.59
C LEU A 41 -7.76 2.20 1.23
N LEU A 42 -8.00 2.00 2.52
CA LEU A 42 -9.00 2.75 3.29
C LEU A 42 -8.72 4.26 3.23
N ARG A 43 -7.47 4.70 3.35
CA ARG A 43 -7.11 6.11 3.17
C ARG A 43 -7.42 6.61 1.77
N VAL A 44 -7.09 5.85 0.73
CA VAL A 44 -7.42 6.24 -0.65
C VAL A 44 -8.94 6.32 -0.86
N LEU A 45 -9.70 5.39 -0.27
CA LEU A 45 -11.16 5.34 -0.41
C LEU A 45 -11.90 6.40 0.45
N LEU A 46 -11.33 6.77 1.61
CA LEU A 46 -11.91 7.74 2.55
C LEU A 46 -11.45 9.18 2.30
N ILE A 47 -10.36 9.38 1.54
CA ILE A 47 -10.02 10.70 1.00
C ILE A 47 -11.07 11.04 -0.06
N LYS A 48 -11.98 11.94 0.29
CA LYS A 48 -12.94 12.56 -0.62
C LYS A 48 -12.27 13.65 -1.44
#